data_AF-A0A850F0P3-F1
#
_entry.id   AF-A0A850F0P3-F1
#
_cell.length_a   1.000
_cell.length_b   1.000
_cell.length_c   1.000
_cell.angle_alpha   90.00
_cell.angle_beta   90.00
_cell.angle_gamma   90.00
#
_symmetry.space_group_name_H-M   'P 1'
#
loop_
_entity.id
_entity.type
_entity.pdbx_description
1 polymer ?
#
loop_
_entity_poly.entity_id
_entity_poly.type
_entity_poly.pdbx_seq_one_letter_code
_entity_poly.pdbx_strand_id
1 'polypeptide(L)' 'MRDRFRKQKFRPPLFYYSRSPSLHLKGHWLGEAGFETGCLVKVHIEPGRIMICPV' A
#
# COMPACT_ATOMS: atom_id res chain seq x y z
N MET A 1 46.23 -3.65 26.80
CA MET A 1 45.02 -4.49 26.61
C MET A 1 43.91 -3.55 26.13
N ARG A 2 43.38 -3.69 24.91
CA ARG A 2 42.38 -2.78 24.32
C ARG A 2 41.08 -3.54 24.08
N ASP A 3 40.08 -3.28 24.91
CA ASP A 3 38.72 -3.81 24.76
C ASP A 3 38.02 -3.18 23.55
N ARG A 4 37.65 -4.03 22.59
CA ARG A 4 36.85 -3.65 21.41
C ARG A 4 35.38 -3.94 21.68
N PHE A 5 34.69 -3.00 22.33
CA PHE A 5 33.24 -2.99 22.33
C PHE A 5 32.72 -2.68 20.93
N ARG A 6 32.35 -3.74 20.20
CA ARG A 6 31.72 -3.67 18.88
C ARG A 6 30.32 -3.07 19.05
N LYS A 7 30.18 -1.75 18.87
CA LYS A 7 28.88 -1.09 18.80
C LYS A 7 28.09 -1.66 17.61
N GLN A 8 27.10 -2.51 17.89
CA GLN A 8 26.15 -2.95 16.89
C GLN A 8 25.25 -1.75 16.55
N LYS A 9 25.43 -1.18 15.35
CA LYS A 9 24.64 -0.05 14.86
C LYS A 9 23.19 -0.50 14.68
N PHE A 10 22.29 0.02 15.49
CA PHE A 10 20.85 -0.08 15.28
C PHE A 10 20.52 0.58 13.93
N ARG A 11 20.02 -0.21 12.97
CA ARG A 11 19.46 0.31 11.73
C ARG A 11 17.95 0.41 11.93
N PRO A 12 17.36 1.62 12.00
CA PRO A 12 15.90 1.73 12.05
C PRO A 12 15.30 1.07 10.81
N PRO A 13 14.07 0.51 10.89
CA PRO A 13 13.37 0.03 9.73
C PRO A 13 13.27 1.17 8.72
N LEU A 14 13.85 0.97 7.54
CA LEU A 14 13.60 1.87 6.42
C LEU A 14 12.17 1.56 5.99
N PHE A 15 11.21 2.39 6.44
CA PHE A 15 9.87 2.41 5.87
C PHE A 15 10.02 2.95 4.45
N TYR A 16 10.34 2.05 3.52
CA TYR A 16 10.34 2.37 2.10
C TYR A 16 8.89 2.59 1.71
N TYR A 17 8.44 3.85 1.75
CA TYR A 17 7.22 4.23 1.07
C TYR A 17 7.38 3.84 -0.39
N SER A 18 6.48 2.97 -0.88
CA SER A 18 6.41 2.66 -2.29
C SER A 18 6.27 3.97 -3.06
N ARG A 19 7.12 4.19 -4.06
CA ARG A 19 7.03 5.38 -4.94
C ARG A 19 5.88 5.26 -5.94
N SER A 20 5.12 4.18 -5.88
CA SER A 20 3.95 3.98 -6.72
C SER A 20 2.74 4.67 -6.08
N PRO A 21 1.99 5.51 -6.81
CA PRO A 21 0.75 6.06 -6.29
C PRO A 21 -0.19 4.91 -5.95
N SER A 22 -0.81 4.97 -4.77
CA SER A 22 -1.75 3.95 -4.31
C SER A 22 -2.94 4.62 -3.64
N LEU A 23 -4.13 4.07 -3.88
CA LEU A 23 -5.35 4.46 -3.21
C LEU A 23 -5.76 3.32 -2.29
N HIS A 24 -5.83 3.59 -0.99
CA HIS A 24 -6.26 2.60 0.00
C HIS A 24 -7.73 2.83 0.33
N LEU A 25 -8.59 1.95 -0.18
CA LEU A 25 -10.02 1.92 0.16
C LEU A 25 -10.24 1.00 1.35
N LYS A 26 -11.05 1.41 2.33
CA LYS A 26 -11.35 0.64 3.53
C LYS A 26 -12.84 0.69 3.87
N GLY A 27 -13.35 -0.41 4.43
CA GLY A 27 -14.70 -0.50 4.98
C GLY A 27 -15.45 -1.73 4.47
N HIS A 28 -16.42 -2.20 5.27
CA HIS A 28 -17.26 -3.35 4.93
C HIS A 28 -18.15 -3.10 3.70
N TRP A 29 -18.49 -1.83 3.44
CA TRP A 29 -19.28 -1.39 2.29
C TRP A 29 -18.69 -1.79 0.93
N LEU A 30 -17.38 -2.06 0.85
CA LEU A 30 -16.74 -2.49 -0.39
C LEU A 30 -17.31 -3.82 -0.90
N GLY A 31 -17.58 -4.78 -0.01
CA GLY A 31 -18.20 -6.04 -0.38
C GLY A 31 -19.63 -5.84 -0.90
N GLU A 32 -20.41 -4.98 -0.25
CA GLU A 32 -21.77 -4.62 -0.68
C GLU A 32 -21.77 -3.93 -2.06
N ALA A 33 -20.71 -3.18 -2.37
CA ALA A 33 -20.50 -2.56 -3.67
C ALA A 33 -19.89 -3.50 -4.74
N GLY A 34 -19.70 -4.79 -4.43
CA GLY A 34 -19.16 -5.80 -5.34
C GLY A 34 -17.63 -5.92 -5.39
N PHE A 35 -16.91 -5.22 -4.51
CA PHE A 35 -15.45 -5.28 -4.40
C PHE A 35 -15.01 -6.30 -3.35
N GLU A 36 -15.22 -7.58 -3.63
CA GLU A 36 -14.71 -8.65 -2.78
C GLU A 36 -13.17 -8.78 -2.85
N THR A 37 -12.57 -9.36 -1.81
CA THR A 37 -11.11 -9.53 -1.78
C THR A 37 -10.66 -10.51 -2.87
N GLY A 38 -9.70 -10.11 -3.69
CA GLY A 38 -9.20 -10.92 -4.81
C GLY A 38 -10.01 -10.78 -6.10
N CYS A 39 -11.07 -9.97 -6.12
CA CYS A 39 -11.78 -9.65 -7.35
C CYS A 39 -10.95 -8.78 -8.30
N LEU A 40 -11.13 -9.02 -9.59
CA LEU A 40 -10.63 -8.15 -10.64
C LEU A 40 -11.44 -6.85 -10.65
N VAL A 41 -10.77 -5.74 -10.96
CA VAL A 41 -11.40 -4.44 -11.13
C VAL A 41 -11.03 -3.85 -12.49
N LYS A 42 -11.95 -3.09 -13.08
CA LYS A 42 -11.68 -2.22 -14.21
C LYS A 42 -11.38 -0.82 -13.69
N VAL A 43 -10.32 -0.21 -14.19
CA VAL A 43 -9.94 1.16 -13.87
C VAL A 43 -10.10 2.00 -15.13
N HIS A 44 -10.96 3.02 -15.04
CA HIS A 44 -11.17 4.02 -16.08
C HIS A 44 -10.59 5.35 -15.62
N ILE A 45 -9.82 6.00 -16.49
CA ILE A 45 -9.19 7.29 -16.24
C ILE A 45 -9.81 8.32 -17.17
N GLU A 46 -10.30 9.40 -16.61
CA GLU A 46 -10.82 10.53 -17.37
C GLU A 46 -10.38 11.86 -16.73
N PRO A 47 -10.49 13.00 -17.43
CA PRO A 47 -10.10 14.29 -16.87
C PRO A 47 -10.82 14.58 -15.55
N GLY A 48 -10.03 14.70 -14.46
CA GLY A 48 -10.52 14.99 -13.12
C GLY A 48 -11.16 13.81 -12.37
N ARG A 49 -11.15 12.58 -12.92
CA ARG A 49 -11.77 11.42 -12.26
C ARG A 49 -11.03 10.10 -12.51
N ILE A 50 -11.05 9.25 -11.47
CA ILE A 50 -10.65 7.84 -11.55
C ILE A 50 -11.87 7.03 -11.14
N MET A 51 -12.31 6.13 -12.01
CA MET A 51 -13.44 5.25 -11.73
C MET A 51 -12.93 3.81 -11.61
N ILE A 52 -13.24 3.18 -10.48
CA ILE A 52 -12.90 1.79 -10.20
C ILE A 52 -14.23 1.04 -10.19
N CYS A 53 -14.37 0.04 -11.05
CA CYS A 53 -15.58 -0.76 -11.19
C CYS A 53 -15.27 -2.23 -10.91
N PRO A 54 -16.13 -2.95 -10.17
CA PRO A 54 -16.03 -4.41 -10.11
C PRO A 54 -16.32 -5.00 -11.50
N VAL A 55 -15.73 -6.15 -11.81
CA VAL A 55 -15.95 -6.86 -13.08
C VAL A 55 -17.19 -7.73 -13.02
#